data_AF-X1VA81-F1
#
_entry.id   AF-X1VA81-F1
#
_cell.length_a   1.000
_cell.length_b   1.000
_cell.length_c   1.000
_cell.angle_alpha   90.00
_cell.angle_beta   90.00
_cell.angle_gamma   90.00
#
_symmetry.space_group_name_H-M   'P 1'
#
loop_
_entity.id
_entity.type
_entity.pdbx_description
1 polymer ?
#
loop_
_entity_poly.entity_id
_entity_poly.type
_entity_poly.pdbx_seq_one_letter_code
_entity_poly.pdbx_strand_id
1 'polypeptide(L)'
;MAKDKVWQYLQKVLAQDQVAHLTLIDPDPLNQSPEEAAKIAKLAMDAGSDAIMVGGSTAQGILDKTILAIKKAVKKPVILFPGNVNGVSPHADAIFFMSLFNSTNPYFL
;
A
#
# COMPACT_ATOMS: atom_id res chain seq x y z
N MET A 1 16.57 -12.43 5.54
CA MET A 1 15.93 -12.06 6.84
C MET A 1 14.55 -12.67 6.84
N ALA A 2 14.17 -13.42 7.87
CA ALA A 2 12.77 -13.79 8.05
C ALA A 2 11.98 -12.48 8.08
N LYS A 3 11.18 -12.21 7.04
CA LYS A 3 10.37 -11.00 7.00
C LYS A 3 9.37 -11.14 8.14
N ASP A 4 9.54 -10.38 9.22
CA ASP A 4 8.47 -10.19 10.19
C ASP A 4 7.18 -9.91 9.42
N LYS A 5 6.09 -10.57 9.81
CA LYS A 5 4.80 -10.33 9.16
C LYS A 5 4.47 -8.85 9.30
N VAL A 6 3.91 -8.21 8.26
CA VAL A 6 3.58 -6.77 8.28
C VAL A 6 2.75 -6.39 9.52
N TRP A 7 1.87 -7.29 9.97
CA TRP A 7 1.16 -7.14 11.24
C TRP A 7 2.09 -6.92 12.45
N GLN A 8 3.08 -7.79 12.64
CA GLN A 8 4.04 -7.70 13.74
C GLN A 8 4.91 -6.44 13.61
N TYR A 9 5.27 -6.06 12.38
CA TYR A 9 5.97 -4.81 12.11
C TYR A 9 5.17 -3.59 12.60
N LEU A 10 3.89 -3.48 12.20
CA LEU A 10 3.04 -2.36 12.62
C LEU A 10 2.80 -2.34 14.14
N GLN A 11 2.66 -3.51 14.78
CA GLN A 11 2.59 -3.59 16.25
C GLN A 11 3.86 -3.05 16.93
N LYS A 12 5.05 -3.29 16.36
CA LYS A 12 6.31 -2.74 16.88
C LYS A 12 6.38 -1.22 16.71
N VAL A 13 5.97 -0.69 15.56
CA VAL A 13 5.89 0.76 15.30
C VAL A 13 4.98 1.41 16.35
N LEU A 14 3.76 0.88 16.54
CA LEU A 14 2.83 1.41 17.53
C LEU A 14 3.38 1.35 18.96
N ALA A 15 4.12 0.28 19.32
CA ALA A 15 4.73 0.18 20.64
C ALA A 15 5.86 1.21 20.86
N GLN A 16 6.60 1.56 19.81
CA GLN A 16 7.76 2.46 19.89
C GLN A 16 7.36 3.93 19.73
N ASP A 17 6.57 4.24 18.70
CA ASP A 17 6.28 5.60 18.25
C ASP A 17 4.87 6.08 18.63
N GLN A 18 4.06 5.22 19.27
CA GLN A 18 2.65 5.44 19.66
C GLN A 18 1.67 5.63 18.48
N VAL A 19 2.17 5.92 17.30
CA VAL A 19 1.42 6.16 16.07
C VAL A 19 2.12 5.45 14.91
N ALA A 20 1.34 4.88 13.99
CA ALA A 20 1.84 4.42 12.71
C ALA A 20 1.29 5.34 11.62
N HIS A 21 2.18 5.96 10.84
CA HIS A 21 1.78 6.78 9.71
C HIS A 21 1.89 5.98 8.40
N LEU A 22 0.83 5.91 7.61
CA LEU A 22 0.83 5.20 6.33
C LEU A 22 0.45 6.16 5.21
N THR A 23 1.24 6.18 4.14
CA THR A 23 0.97 7.04 2.97
C THR A 23 0.26 6.24 1.89
N LEU A 24 -0.96 6.66 1.52
CA LEU A 24 -1.69 6.08 0.40
C LEU A 24 -1.24 6.71 -0.93
N ILE A 25 -0.93 5.85 -1.90
CA ILE A 25 -0.58 6.21 -3.27
C ILE A 25 -1.57 5.53 -4.21
N ASP A 26 -2.25 6.33 -5.02
CA ASP A 26 -3.19 5.85 -6.03
C ASP A 26 -2.44 5.44 -7.32
N PRO A 27 -2.50 4.16 -7.76
CA PRO A 27 -1.83 3.72 -8.98
C PRO A 27 -2.51 4.19 -10.28
N ASP A 28 -3.47 5.11 -10.26
CA ASP A 28 -4.15 5.63 -11.46
C ASP A 28 -3.16 6.20 -12.51
N PRO A 29 -3.06 5.57 -13.70
CA PRO A 29 -2.13 6.00 -14.74
C PRO A 29 -2.50 7.34 -15.39
N LEU A 30 -3.73 7.82 -15.19
CA LEU A 30 -4.15 9.15 -15.66
C LEU A 30 -3.55 10.27 -14.80
N ASN A 31 -3.20 9.95 -13.55
CA ASN A 31 -2.68 10.94 -12.59
C ASN A 31 -1.15 10.86 -12.46
N GLN A 32 -0.55 9.67 -12.56
CA GLN A 32 0.90 9.51 -12.37
C GLN A 32 1.48 8.23 -12.98
N SER A 33 2.78 8.26 -13.28
CA SER A 33 3.53 7.07 -13.70
C SER A 33 4.04 6.26 -12.49
N PRO A 34 4.41 4.98 -12.67
CA PRO A 34 5.07 4.17 -11.65
C PRO A 34 6.33 4.83 -11.04
N GLU A 35 7.10 5.55 -11.85
CA GLU A 35 8.32 6.23 -11.43
C GLU A 35 8.00 7.43 -10.53
N GLU A 36 6.98 8.23 -10.88
CA GLU A 36 6.55 9.35 -10.04
C GLU A 36 5.94 8.84 -8.73
N ALA A 37 5.15 7.77 -8.77
CA ALA A 37 4.65 7.08 -7.58
C ALA A 37 5.80 6.59 -6.67
N ALA A 38 6.88 6.04 -7.25
CA ALA A 38 8.06 5.62 -6.49
C ALA A 38 8.82 6.80 -5.86
N LYS A 39 8.88 7.94 -6.56
CA LYS A 39 9.48 9.17 -6.05
C LYS A 39 8.66 9.74 -4.88
N ILE A 40 7.33 9.78 -5.01
CA ILE A 40 6.43 10.20 -3.93
C ILE A 40 6.57 9.27 -2.72
N ALA A 41 6.60 7.96 -2.95
CA ALA A 41 6.84 6.97 -1.88
C ALA A 41 8.15 7.21 -1.16
N LYS A 42 9.23 7.50 -1.90
CA LYS A 42 10.54 7.81 -1.31
C LYS A 42 10.49 9.08 -0.46
N LEU A 43 9.89 10.15 -0.97
CA LEU A 43 9.72 11.40 -0.23
C LEU A 43 8.89 11.20 1.05
N ALA A 44 7.80 10.43 0.97
CA ALA A 44 6.98 10.11 2.14
C ALA A 44 7.74 9.30 3.19
N MET A 45 8.57 8.35 2.76
CA MET A 45 9.44 7.57 3.65
C MET A 45 10.50 8.44 4.33
N ASP A 46 11.13 9.34 3.57
CA ASP A 46 12.13 10.26 4.11
C ASP A 46 11.50 11.29 5.07
N ALA A 47 10.22 11.61 4.89
CA ALA A 47 9.42 12.43 5.80
C ALA A 47 8.90 11.69 7.05
N GLY A 48 9.16 10.37 7.18
CA GLY A 48 8.85 9.59 8.37
C GLY A 48 7.67 8.64 8.25
N SER A 49 7.09 8.42 7.07
CA SER A 49 6.02 7.43 6.89
C SER A 49 6.51 6.00 7.18
N ASP A 50 5.67 5.14 7.75
CA ASP A 50 5.99 3.78 8.23
C ASP A 50 5.64 2.68 7.25
N ALA A 51 4.69 2.92 6.36
CA ALA A 51 4.40 2.05 5.25
C ALA A 51 3.80 2.84 4.08
N ILE A 52 3.91 2.25 2.89
CA ILE A 52 3.17 2.74 1.73
C ILE A 52 1.94 1.86 1.54
N MET A 53 0.78 2.48 1.41
CA MET A 53 -0.42 1.85 0.92
C MET A 53 -0.55 2.12 -0.58
N VAL A 54 -0.95 1.11 -1.37
CA VAL A 54 -1.19 1.26 -2.81
C VAL A 54 -2.61 0.83 -3.13
N GLY A 55 -3.40 1.73 -3.72
CA GLY A 55 -4.78 1.47 -4.09
C GLY A 55 -5.63 2.74 -4.08
N GLY A 56 -6.95 2.61 -3.97
CA GLY A 56 -7.89 3.75 -4.04
C GLY A 56 -8.65 3.86 -5.37
N SER A 57 -8.12 3.32 -6.47
CA SER A 57 -8.79 3.30 -7.78
C SER A 57 -8.70 1.94 -8.49
N THR A 58 -9.38 1.84 -9.64
CA THR A 58 -9.33 0.65 -10.52
C THR A 58 -8.19 0.81 -11.53
N ALA A 59 -6.96 0.58 -11.11
CA ALA A 59 -5.80 0.67 -11.98
C ALA A 59 -5.43 -0.70 -12.58
N GLN A 60 -6.19 -1.16 -13.58
CA GLN A 60 -5.88 -2.42 -14.28
C GLN A 60 -4.54 -2.32 -15.03
N GLY A 61 -3.64 -3.28 -14.80
CA GLY A 61 -2.40 -3.47 -15.57
C GLY A 61 -1.20 -2.60 -15.16
N ILE A 62 -1.39 -1.52 -14.39
CA ILE A 62 -0.29 -0.65 -13.92
C ILE A 62 0.11 -0.91 -12.47
N LEU A 63 -0.78 -1.51 -11.66
CA LEU A 63 -0.57 -1.79 -10.23
C LEU A 63 0.76 -2.49 -9.96
N ASP A 64 1.05 -3.58 -10.67
CA ASP A 64 2.28 -4.36 -10.50
C ASP A 64 3.53 -3.52 -10.76
N LYS A 65 3.52 -2.72 -11.83
CA LYS A 65 4.63 -1.84 -12.19
C LYS A 65 4.85 -0.78 -11.11
N THR A 66 3.76 -0.18 -10.61
CA THR A 66 3.79 0.81 -9.52
C THR A 66 4.36 0.21 -8.23
N ILE A 67 3.89 -0.97 -7.81
CA ILE A 67 4.40 -1.65 -6.61
C ILE A 67 5.88 -1.99 -6.77
N LEU A 68 6.29 -2.55 -7.91
CA LEU A 68 7.68 -2.88 -8.17
C LEU A 68 8.58 -1.64 -8.18
N ALA A 69 8.13 -0.52 -8.74
CA ALA A 69 8.85 0.74 -8.71
C ALA A 69 8.99 1.28 -7.28
N ILE A 70 7.90 1.30 -6.50
CA ILE A 70 7.91 1.72 -5.09
C ILE A 70 8.88 0.84 -4.28
N LYS A 71 8.80 -0.49 -4.40
CA LYS A 71 9.67 -1.42 -3.66
C LYS A 71 11.15 -1.31 -4.01
N LYS A 72 11.49 -0.77 -5.20
CA LYS A 72 12.89 -0.43 -5.54
C LYS A 72 13.34 0.83 -4.80
N ALA A 73 12.45 1.78 -4.59
CA ALA A 73 12.74 3.08 -3.96
C ALA A 73 12.70 3.04 -2.42
N VAL A 74 11.88 2.17 -1.81
CA VAL A 74 11.65 2.13 -0.36
C VAL A 74 11.99 0.77 0.26
N LYS A 75 12.31 0.75 1.56
CA LYS A 75 12.62 -0.48 2.32
C LYS A 75 11.52 -0.91 3.28
N LYS A 76 10.64 0.02 3.69
CA LYS A 76 9.50 -0.26 4.55
C LYS A 76 8.37 -0.96 3.76
N PRO A 77 7.38 -1.59 4.44
CA PRO A 77 6.36 -2.40 3.77
C PRO A 77 5.51 -1.64 2.76
N VAL A 78 5.12 -2.35 1.69
CA VAL A 78 4.09 -1.92 0.74
C VAL A 78 2.83 -2.77 0.91
N ILE A 79 1.70 -2.13 1.20
CA ILE A 79 0.43 -2.76 1.59
C ILE A 79 -0.64 -2.44 0.54
N LEU A 80 -1.37 -3.44 0.09
CA LEU A 80 -2.50 -3.21 -0.83
C LEU A 80 -3.70 -2.63 -0.07
N PHE A 81 -4.29 -1.58 -0.63
CA PHE A 81 -5.56 -0.99 -0.22
C PHE A 81 -6.58 -1.14 -1.36
N PRO A 82 -7.07 -2.37 -1.61
CA PRO A 82 -7.85 -2.68 -2.80
C PRO A 82 -9.24 -2.03 -2.75
N GLY A 83 -9.65 -1.39 -3.85
CA GLY A 83 -11.04 -0.97 -4.06
C GLY A 83 -11.91 -2.04 -4.73
N ASN A 84 -11.29 -3.01 -5.41
CA ASN A 84 -11.95 -4.17 -6.02
C ASN A 84 -10.95 -5.31 -6.24
N VAL A 85 -11.41 -6.41 -6.85
CA VAL A 85 -10.61 -7.62 -7.12
C VAL A 85 -9.39 -7.41 -8.01
N ASN A 86 -9.36 -6.35 -8.83
CA ASN A 86 -8.20 -6.03 -9.67
C ASN A 86 -7.09 -5.33 -8.88
N GLY A 87 -7.34 -4.97 -7.62
CA GLY A 87 -6.37 -4.36 -6.70
C GLY A 87 -5.40 -5.35 -6.04
N VAL A 88 -5.31 -6.57 -6.54
CA VAL A 88 -4.48 -7.64 -5.96
C VAL A 88 -3.20 -7.82 -6.77
N SER A 89 -2.06 -7.85 -6.08
CA SER A 89 -0.75 -8.07 -6.68
C SER A 89 0.13 -8.96 -5.79
N PRO A 90 0.85 -9.94 -6.35
CA PRO A 90 1.77 -10.79 -5.59
C PRO A 90 3.05 -10.03 -5.17
N HIS A 91 3.25 -8.81 -5.66
CA HIS A 91 4.47 -8.05 -5.40
C HIS A 91 4.40 -7.25 -4.09
N ALA A 92 3.21 -7.01 -3.53
CA ALA A 92 3.04 -6.34 -2.24
C ALA A 92 3.48 -7.23 -1.07
N ASP A 93 3.75 -6.63 0.09
CA ASP A 93 4.14 -7.36 1.29
C ASP A 93 2.93 -7.79 2.14
N ALA A 94 1.79 -7.10 2.00
CA ALA A 94 0.52 -7.45 2.63
C ALA A 94 -0.68 -6.87 1.87
N ILE A 95 -1.89 -7.27 2.28
CA ILE A 95 -3.17 -6.73 1.81
C ILE A 95 -4.05 -6.41 3.01
N PHE A 96 -4.69 -5.25 3.00
CA PHE A 96 -5.83 -5.01 3.87
C PHE A 96 -7.06 -5.72 3.28
N PHE A 97 -7.36 -6.88 3.86
CA PHE A 97 -8.52 -7.69 3.50
C PHE A 97 -9.75 -7.13 4.23
N MET A 98 -10.44 -6.21 3.57
CA MET A 98 -11.48 -5.36 4.18
C MET A 98 -12.88 -5.88 3.90
N SER A 99 -13.80 -5.63 4.84
CA SER A 99 -15.25 -5.74 4.68
C SER A 99 -15.86 -4.34 4.84
N LEU A 100 -16.73 -3.94 3.92
CA LEU A 100 -17.37 -2.63 3.92
C LEU A 100 -18.71 -2.69 4.67
N PHE A 101 -18.65 -2.62 6.00
CA PHE A 101 -19.80 -2.88 6.88
C PHE A 101 -21.03 -1.97 6.68
N ASN A 102 -20.87 -0.79 6.09
CA ASN A 102 -21.98 0.12 5.78
C ASN A 102 -22.53 -0.05 4.35
N SER A 103 -22.09 -1.07 3.60
CA SER A 103 -22.63 -1.42 2.28
C SER A 103 -23.98 -2.13 2.41
N THR A 104 -24.95 -1.71 1.60
CA THR A 104 -26.19 -2.49 1.38
C THR A 104 -26.04 -3.56 0.31
N ASN A 105 -24.91 -3.58 -0.40
CA ASN A 105 -24.59 -4.58 -1.42
C ASN A 105 -23.72 -5.70 -0.80
N PRO A 106 -24.21 -6.96 -0.75
CA PRO A 106 -23.48 -8.10 -0.20
C PRO A 106 -22.14 -8.41 -0.87
N TYR A 107 -21.90 -7.91 -2.10
CA TYR A 107 -20.62 -8.07 -2.78
C TYR A 107 -19.43 -7.49 -2.00
N PHE A 108 -19.66 -6.48 -1.15
CA PHE A 108 -18.62 -5.79 -0.39
C PHE A 108 -18.53 -6.22 1.09
N LEU A 109 -19.30 -7.22 1.53
CA LEU A 109 -19.34 -7.71 2.92
C LEU A 109 -18.46 -8.94 3.14
#